data_AF-A0A318KW89-F1
#
_entry.id   AF-A0A318KW89-F1
#
_cell.length_a   1.000
_cell.length_b   1.000
_cell.length_c   1.000
_cell.angle_alpha   90.00
_cell.angle_beta   90.00
_cell.angle_gamma   90.00
#
_symmetry.space_group_name_H-M   'P 1'
#
loop_
_entity.id
_entity.type
_entity.pdbx_description
1 polymer ?
#
loop_
_entity_poly.entity_id
_entity_poly.type
_entity_poly.pdbx_seq_one_letter_code
_entity_poly.pdbx_strand_id
1 'polypeptide(L)'
;MKIAVKIALLITVETARGMHTALPRVLDALHAAQASATVCLHLGRDAGAPLTGRRRERARWYGWGSLWRGRVWPGARLDKLAPAALRAIGHAGCVAGLHLEASRVWRGTLAAQPLAARVALFRRLAGLAAEAPFTVNLPGGLASWPLLRQMQALGVGALTGVPGQHGFLPCHHAELLAVPVLPTSLPNLGDVLRAERGQADAAVHTLLSHSAGLAGPALCWLDAERIGGAWQAEFARLLAGWREQGHVLCAVSDSLLTHAVLPHAELEISPRLALRQGATRFA
;
A
#
# COMPACT_ATOMS: atom_id res chain seq x y z
N MET A 1 24.24 16.55 16.69
CA MET A 1 22.78 16.43 16.51
C MET A 1 22.52 15.27 15.58
N LYS A 2 21.83 14.20 16.02
CA LYS A 2 21.38 13.14 15.10
C LYS A 2 20.31 13.75 14.20
N ILE A 3 20.51 13.71 12.88
CA ILE A 3 19.48 14.14 11.92
C ILE A 3 18.31 13.15 12.06
N ALA A 4 17.11 13.67 12.32
CA ALA A 4 15.92 12.83 12.45
C ALA A 4 15.60 12.19 11.09
N VAL A 5 15.72 10.86 11.02
CA VAL A 5 15.45 10.09 9.80
C VAL A 5 13.94 9.90 9.65
N LYS A 6 13.43 10.12 8.45
CA LYS A 6 12.01 9.92 8.14
C LYS A 6 11.72 8.47 7.81
N ILE A 7 10.65 7.93 8.39
CA ILE A 7 10.06 6.65 7.97
C ILE A 7 8.68 6.96 7.40
N ALA A 8 8.55 6.84 6.08
CA ALA A 8 7.27 6.93 5.42
C ALA A 8 6.46 5.65 5.62
N LEU A 9 5.21 5.82 6.04
CA LEU A 9 4.27 4.73 6.28
C LEU A 9 3.34 4.61 5.08
N LEU A 10 3.43 3.48 4.38
CA LEU A 10 2.52 3.11 3.32
C LEU A 10 1.56 2.05 3.86
N ILE A 11 0.27 2.35 3.92
CA ILE A 11 -0.75 1.47 4.50
C ILE A 11 -1.74 1.10 3.41
N THR A 12 -1.87 -0.19 3.11
CA THR A 12 -2.88 -0.68 2.15
C THR A 12 -4.15 -1.15 2.87
N VAL A 13 -5.30 -0.90 2.24
CA VAL A 13 -6.61 -1.35 2.71
C VAL A 13 -7.33 -2.09 1.57
N GLU A 14 -7.60 -3.38 1.76
CA GLU A 14 -8.03 -4.28 0.67
C GLU A 14 -9.45 -4.82 0.83
N THR A 15 -10.03 -4.75 2.03
CA THR A 15 -11.30 -5.39 2.37
C THR A 15 -12.30 -4.42 2.96
N ALA A 16 -13.59 -4.79 2.93
CA ALA A 16 -14.63 -3.96 3.54
C ALA A 16 -14.47 -3.88 5.06
N ARG A 17 -13.97 -4.96 5.68
CA ARG A 17 -13.62 -4.96 7.11
C ARG A 17 -12.42 -4.04 7.38
N GLY A 18 -11.43 -4.03 6.49
CA GLY A 18 -10.32 -3.10 6.51
C GLY A 18 -10.82 -1.65 6.56
N MET A 19 -11.69 -1.27 5.63
CA MET A 19 -12.23 0.09 5.56
C MET A 19 -13.11 0.48 6.77
N HIS A 20 -13.96 -0.43 7.26
CA HIS A 20 -14.91 -0.10 8.34
C HIS A 20 -14.34 -0.22 9.75
N THR A 21 -13.47 -1.20 9.98
CA THR A 21 -13.06 -1.57 11.35
C THR A 21 -11.58 -1.33 11.57
N ALA A 22 -10.74 -1.74 10.63
CA ALA A 22 -9.30 -1.68 10.83
C ALA A 22 -8.77 -0.25 10.62
N LEU A 23 -9.19 0.42 9.55
CA LEU A 23 -8.74 1.75 9.21
C LEU A 23 -8.98 2.78 10.32
N PRO A 24 -10.17 2.92 10.95
CA PRO A 24 -10.36 3.85 12.06
C PRO A 24 -9.34 3.63 13.19
N ARG A 25 -9.12 2.38 13.59
CA ARG A 25 -8.16 2.03 14.65
C ARG A 25 -6.72 2.33 14.29
N VAL A 26 -6.37 2.16 13.01
CA VAL A 26 -5.04 2.53 12.49
C VAL A 26 -4.86 4.05 12.54
N LEU A 27 -5.88 4.81 12.13
CA LEU A 27 -5.84 6.27 12.18
C LEU A 27 -5.76 6.78 13.63
N ASP A 28 -6.48 6.17 14.57
CA ASP A 28 -6.39 6.50 15.99
C ASP A 28 -4.98 6.25 16.54
N ALA A 29 -4.36 5.12 16.18
CA ALA A 29 -3.00 4.79 16.58
C ALA A 29 -1.95 5.75 15.97
N LEU A 30 -2.11 6.12 14.70
CA LEU A 30 -1.26 7.12 14.05
C LEU A 30 -1.41 8.49 14.72
N HIS A 31 -2.64 8.90 15.03
CA HIS A 31 -2.91 10.16 15.72
C HIS A 31 -2.28 10.19 17.11
N ALA A 32 -2.45 9.12 17.90
CA ALA A 32 -1.83 8.99 19.22
C ALA A 32 -0.29 9.04 19.15
N ALA A 33 0.30 8.49 18.09
CA ALA A 33 1.73 8.57 17.83
C ALA A 33 2.17 9.85 17.12
N GLN A 34 1.28 10.83 16.89
CA GLN A 34 1.52 12.05 16.11
C GLN A 34 2.23 11.76 14.77
N ALA A 35 1.80 10.69 14.11
CA ALA A 35 2.34 10.21 12.85
C ALA A 35 1.37 10.51 11.70
N SER A 36 1.90 10.64 10.49
CA SER A 36 1.10 10.65 9.26
C SER A 36 1.49 9.45 8.38
N ALA A 37 0.60 9.04 7.50
CA ALA A 37 0.80 7.92 6.59
C ALA A 37 0.14 8.19 5.22
N THR A 38 0.60 7.47 4.19
CA THR A 38 -0.14 7.35 2.94
C THR A 38 -0.98 6.08 2.97
N VAL A 39 -2.30 6.25 2.95
CA VAL A 39 -3.27 5.16 3.00
C VAL A 39 -3.79 4.88 1.58
N CYS A 40 -3.36 3.76 1.01
CA CYS A 40 -3.74 3.33 -0.33
C CYS A 40 -4.98 2.43 -0.30
N LEU A 41 -6.08 2.91 -0.89
CA LEU A 41 -7.36 2.20 -0.90
C LEU A 41 -7.53 1.35 -2.17
N HIS A 42 -8.00 0.12 -2.01
CA HIS A 42 -8.53 -0.66 -3.14
C HIS A 42 -10.00 -0.28 -3.41
N LEU A 43 -10.30 0.18 -4.63
CA LEU A 43 -11.65 0.60 -5.04
C LEU A 43 -12.45 -0.51 -5.75
N GLY A 44 -11.95 -1.72 -5.74
CA GLY A 44 -12.56 -2.85 -6.40
C GLY A 44 -13.68 -3.53 -5.62
N ARG A 45 -13.90 -4.82 -5.91
CA ARG A 45 -14.70 -5.69 -5.05
C ARG A 45 -13.81 -6.35 -4.01
N ASP A 46 -14.36 -6.48 -2.80
CA ASP A 46 -13.75 -7.20 -1.69
C ASP A 46 -13.53 -8.67 -2.08
N ALA A 47 -12.28 -9.07 -2.23
CA ALA A 47 -11.90 -10.45 -2.54
C ALA A 47 -11.85 -11.36 -1.30
N GLY A 48 -12.11 -10.83 -0.12
CA GLY A 48 -11.90 -11.49 1.15
C GLY A 48 -10.42 -11.71 1.46
N ALA A 49 -10.15 -12.51 2.48
CA ALA A 49 -8.77 -12.80 2.91
C ALA A 49 -7.98 -13.51 1.78
N PRO A 50 -6.64 -13.37 1.74
CA PRO A 50 -5.80 -14.10 0.78
C PRO A 50 -5.99 -15.62 0.81
N LEU A 51 -5.68 -16.31 -0.30
CA LEU A 51 -5.77 -17.78 -0.39
C LEU A 51 -4.53 -18.51 0.16
N THR A 52 -3.43 -17.78 0.32
CA THR A 52 -2.16 -18.31 0.83
C THR A 52 -2.12 -18.27 2.36
N GLY A 53 -1.38 -19.21 2.97
CA GLY A 53 -1.19 -19.27 4.43
C GLY A 53 -2.25 -20.08 5.19
N ARG A 54 -2.06 -20.22 6.50
CA ARG A 54 -2.90 -21.09 7.34
C ARG A 54 -4.26 -20.45 7.59
N ARG A 55 -5.34 -21.24 7.46
CA ARG A 55 -6.73 -20.76 7.58
C ARG A 55 -7.00 -20.03 8.89
N ARG A 56 -6.48 -20.53 10.02
CA ARG A 56 -6.66 -19.94 11.36
C ARG A 56 -6.01 -18.56 11.49
N GLU A 57 -4.80 -18.39 10.97
CA GLU A 57 -4.09 -17.10 10.97
C GLU A 57 -4.85 -16.06 10.14
N ARG A 58 -5.27 -16.44 8.93
CA ARG A 58 -6.11 -15.56 8.11
C ARG A 58 -7.43 -15.19 8.78
N ALA A 59 -8.08 -16.14 9.46
CA ALA A 59 -9.28 -15.84 10.22
C ALA A 59 -9.00 -14.87 11.37
N ARG A 60 -7.86 -15.00 12.04
CA ARG A 60 -7.43 -14.07 13.10
C ARG A 60 -7.20 -12.67 12.55
N TRP A 61 -6.53 -12.53 11.42
CA TRP A 61 -6.18 -11.23 10.83
C TRP A 61 -7.38 -10.57 10.13
N TYR A 62 -7.97 -11.25 9.16
CA TYR A 62 -9.02 -10.69 8.30
C TYR A 62 -10.44 -10.99 8.81
N GLY A 63 -10.59 -11.95 9.72
CA GLY A 63 -11.88 -12.37 10.28
C GLY A 63 -12.47 -13.58 9.59
N TRP A 64 -13.23 -14.37 10.35
CA TRP A 64 -13.89 -15.57 9.83
C TRP A 64 -14.79 -15.29 8.63
N GLY A 65 -15.56 -14.19 8.65
CA GLY A 65 -16.40 -13.81 7.52
C GLY A 65 -15.60 -13.47 6.25
N SER A 66 -14.41 -12.90 6.40
CA SER A 66 -13.53 -12.57 5.27
C SER A 66 -12.99 -13.81 4.55
N LEU A 67 -12.97 -14.98 5.21
CA LEU A 67 -12.61 -16.23 4.55
C LEU A 67 -13.64 -16.71 3.51
N TRP A 68 -14.90 -16.25 3.63
CA TRP A 68 -16.01 -16.68 2.78
C TRP A 68 -16.40 -15.61 1.74
N ARG A 69 -16.18 -14.32 2.05
CA ARG A 69 -16.42 -13.20 1.12
C ARG A 69 -15.57 -13.34 -0.15
N GLY A 70 -16.16 -13.01 -1.30
CA GLY A 70 -15.53 -13.15 -2.61
C GLY A 70 -15.39 -14.60 -3.11
N ARG A 71 -15.69 -15.60 -2.27
CA ARG A 71 -15.52 -17.04 -2.59
C ARG A 71 -16.81 -17.82 -2.59
N VAL A 72 -17.58 -17.69 -1.50
CA VAL A 72 -18.89 -18.32 -1.31
C VAL A 72 -20.02 -17.29 -1.34
N TRP A 73 -19.71 -16.01 -1.07
CA TRP A 73 -20.64 -14.90 -1.20
C TRP A 73 -20.05 -13.77 -2.06
N PRO A 74 -20.86 -12.98 -2.79
CA PRO A 74 -20.37 -11.78 -3.46
C PRO A 74 -19.67 -10.83 -2.49
N GLY A 75 -18.46 -10.42 -2.84
CA GLY A 75 -17.71 -9.39 -2.12
C GLY A 75 -18.39 -8.03 -2.17
N ALA A 76 -18.24 -7.24 -1.12
CA ALA A 76 -18.74 -5.87 -1.06
C ALA A 76 -18.06 -4.97 -2.12
N ARG A 77 -18.74 -3.89 -2.48
CA ARG A 77 -18.24 -2.86 -3.40
C ARG A 77 -17.47 -1.80 -2.60
N LEU A 78 -16.14 -1.84 -2.66
CA LEU A 78 -15.29 -0.98 -1.84
C LEU A 78 -15.32 0.48 -2.29
N ASP A 79 -15.57 0.71 -3.58
CA ASP A 79 -15.85 2.04 -4.12
C ASP A 79 -17.02 2.76 -3.43
N LYS A 80 -18.02 2.01 -2.93
CA LYS A 80 -19.13 2.59 -2.14
C LYS A 80 -18.75 2.93 -0.71
N LEU A 81 -17.70 2.30 -0.18
CA LEU A 81 -17.20 2.51 1.19
C LEU A 81 -16.10 3.58 1.23
N ALA A 82 -15.39 3.75 0.11
CA ALA A 82 -14.27 4.66 -0.03
C ALA A 82 -14.55 6.12 0.38
N PRO A 83 -15.72 6.75 0.12
CA PRO A 83 -15.97 8.12 0.56
C PRO A 83 -15.84 8.32 2.07
N ALA A 84 -16.33 7.38 2.87
CA ALA A 84 -16.22 7.47 4.32
C ALA A 84 -14.76 7.26 4.77
N ALA A 85 -14.07 6.29 4.17
CA ALA A 85 -12.65 6.04 4.44
C ALA A 85 -11.77 7.25 4.08
N LEU A 86 -11.99 7.86 2.91
CA LEU A 86 -11.25 9.04 2.45
C LEU A 86 -11.45 10.25 3.35
N ARG A 87 -12.69 10.49 3.81
CA ARG A 87 -12.95 11.54 4.81
C ARG A 87 -12.21 11.29 6.12
N ALA A 88 -12.19 10.05 6.60
CA ALA A 88 -11.48 9.68 7.83
C ALA A 88 -9.96 9.89 7.68
N ILE A 89 -9.39 9.46 6.55
CA ILE A 89 -7.97 9.67 6.22
C ILE A 89 -7.61 11.16 6.25
N GLY A 90 -8.43 12.01 5.62
CA GLY A 90 -8.21 13.46 5.62
C GLY A 90 -8.32 14.09 7.00
N HIS A 91 -9.32 13.72 7.81
CA HIS A 91 -9.47 14.22 9.19
C HIS A 91 -8.29 13.83 10.09
N ALA A 92 -7.69 12.67 9.85
CA ALA A 92 -6.51 12.21 10.59
C ALA A 92 -5.19 12.85 10.11
N GLY A 93 -5.22 13.75 9.12
CA GLY A 93 -4.01 14.36 8.55
C GLY A 93 -3.14 13.37 7.76
N CYS A 94 -3.73 12.27 7.30
CA CYS A 94 -3.08 11.29 6.44
C CYS A 94 -3.35 11.60 4.95
N VAL A 95 -2.52 11.05 4.08
CA VAL A 95 -2.64 11.23 2.62
C VAL A 95 -3.33 10.01 2.01
N ALA A 96 -4.29 10.22 1.12
CA ALA A 96 -4.93 9.13 0.40
C ALA A 96 -4.13 8.74 -0.86
N GLY A 97 -4.04 7.43 -1.13
CA GLY A 97 -3.49 6.87 -2.37
C GLY A 97 -4.38 5.77 -2.94
N LEU A 98 -3.96 5.21 -4.07
CA LEU A 98 -4.69 4.15 -4.77
C LEU A 98 -3.90 2.84 -4.74
N HIS A 99 -4.53 1.75 -4.30
CA HIS A 99 -3.94 0.40 -4.33
C HIS A 99 -4.46 -0.38 -5.55
N LEU A 100 -3.56 -0.85 -6.42
CA LEU A 100 -3.96 -1.46 -7.70
C LEU A 100 -4.21 -2.97 -7.66
N GLU A 101 -4.75 -3.49 -6.56
CA GLU A 101 -5.08 -4.91 -6.44
C GLU A 101 -6.16 -5.36 -7.46
N ALA A 102 -6.04 -6.61 -7.93
CA ALA A 102 -7.03 -7.19 -8.84
C ALA A 102 -8.30 -7.58 -8.06
N SER A 103 -9.46 -7.12 -8.52
CA SER A 103 -10.75 -7.56 -7.94
C SER A 103 -11.07 -9.00 -8.33
N ARG A 104 -11.46 -9.83 -7.35
CA ARG A 104 -12.04 -11.17 -7.60
C ARG A 104 -13.56 -11.10 -7.48
N VAL A 105 -14.30 -11.84 -8.30
CA VAL A 105 -15.75 -12.08 -8.11
C VAL A 105 -15.98 -13.42 -7.44
N TRP A 106 -17.18 -13.55 -6.90
CA TRP A 106 -17.74 -14.85 -6.59
C TRP A 106 -17.81 -15.72 -7.85
N ARG A 107 -17.15 -16.89 -7.84
CA ARG A 107 -17.00 -17.87 -8.95
C ARG A 107 -16.09 -17.44 -10.14
N GLY A 108 -15.29 -16.37 -10.03
CA GLY A 108 -14.36 -15.98 -11.11
C GLY A 108 -13.50 -14.74 -10.82
N THR A 109 -12.73 -14.28 -11.81
CA THR A 109 -12.10 -12.93 -11.74
C THR A 109 -13.03 -11.93 -12.44
N LEU A 110 -13.20 -10.72 -11.91
CA LEU A 110 -13.90 -9.67 -12.66
C LEU A 110 -13.02 -9.31 -13.86
N ALA A 111 -13.63 -8.94 -15.00
CA ALA A 111 -12.95 -8.07 -15.95
C ALA A 111 -12.53 -6.85 -15.14
N ALA A 112 -11.22 -6.63 -15.00
CA ALA A 112 -10.79 -5.54 -14.15
C ALA A 112 -11.12 -4.22 -14.84
N GLN A 113 -11.51 -3.25 -14.02
CA GLN A 113 -11.87 -1.94 -14.53
C GLN A 113 -10.63 -1.32 -15.19
N PRO A 114 -10.77 -0.66 -16.36
CA PRO A 114 -9.67 0.04 -16.99
C PRO A 114 -8.98 0.97 -16.00
N LEU A 115 -7.65 1.09 -16.05
CA LEU A 115 -6.91 1.93 -15.12
C LEU A 115 -7.46 3.37 -15.08
N ALA A 116 -7.78 3.93 -16.25
CA ALA A 116 -8.36 5.26 -16.39
C ALA A 116 -9.66 5.42 -15.58
N ALA A 117 -10.56 4.43 -15.62
CA ALA A 117 -11.80 4.46 -14.84
C ALA A 117 -11.53 4.43 -13.33
N ARG A 118 -10.55 3.63 -12.89
CA ARG A 118 -10.15 3.55 -11.47
C ARG A 118 -9.53 4.85 -10.98
N VAL A 119 -8.66 5.47 -11.78
CA VAL A 119 -8.04 6.76 -11.46
C VAL A 119 -9.07 7.88 -11.43
N ALA A 120 -9.95 7.96 -12.44
CA ALA A 120 -11.03 8.94 -12.47
C ALA A 120 -11.97 8.80 -11.27
N LEU A 121 -12.33 7.56 -10.92
CA LEU A 121 -13.12 7.27 -9.73
C LEU A 121 -12.39 7.70 -8.45
N PHE A 122 -11.12 7.33 -8.28
CA PHE A 122 -10.32 7.73 -7.13
C PHE A 122 -10.26 9.25 -6.98
N ARG A 123 -9.89 9.97 -8.04
CA ARG A 123 -9.83 11.44 -8.04
C ARG A 123 -11.14 12.06 -7.62
N ARG A 124 -12.25 11.60 -8.22
CA ARG A 124 -13.59 12.09 -7.88
C ARG A 124 -13.93 11.87 -6.40
N LEU A 125 -13.66 10.68 -5.86
CA LEU A 125 -13.98 10.36 -4.47
C LEU A 125 -13.07 11.09 -3.48
N ALA A 126 -11.80 11.28 -3.84
CA ALA A 126 -10.80 11.96 -3.03
C ALA A 126 -10.84 13.49 -3.17
N GLY A 127 -11.67 14.04 -4.08
CA GLY A 127 -11.74 15.48 -4.34
C GLY A 127 -10.48 16.05 -4.97
N LEU A 128 -9.72 15.23 -5.71
CA LEU A 128 -8.47 15.63 -6.34
C LEU A 128 -8.74 16.31 -7.69
N ALA A 129 -8.01 17.39 -7.96
CA ALA A 129 -7.98 18.01 -9.28
C ALA A 129 -7.44 17.02 -10.34
N ALA A 130 -7.78 17.26 -11.61
CA ALA A 130 -7.39 16.39 -12.72
C ALA A 130 -5.87 16.22 -12.87
N GLU A 131 -5.08 17.22 -12.47
CA GLU A 131 -3.62 17.23 -12.57
C GLU A 131 -2.93 16.94 -11.23
N ALA A 132 -3.69 16.80 -10.14
CA ALA A 132 -3.09 16.59 -8.82
C ALA A 132 -2.37 15.23 -8.78
N PRO A 133 -1.06 15.21 -8.45
CA PRO A 133 -0.31 13.97 -8.31
C PRO A 133 -0.79 13.20 -7.08
N PHE A 134 -0.79 11.88 -7.17
CA PHE A 134 -1.11 11.00 -6.05
C PHE A 134 -0.27 9.72 -6.13
N THR A 135 -0.13 9.05 -4.98
CA THR A 135 0.63 7.80 -4.87
C THR A 135 -0.23 6.62 -5.31
N VAL A 136 0.38 5.75 -6.10
CA VAL A 136 -0.19 4.47 -6.51
C VAL A 136 0.68 3.33 -5.99
N ASN A 137 0.07 2.39 -5.27
CA ASN A 137 0.74 1.17 -4.84
C ASN A 137 0.56 0.03 -5.85
N LEU A 138 1.68 -0.57 -6.27
CA LEU A 138 1.73 -1.71 -7.17
C LEU A 138 1.69 -3.02 -6.36
N PRO A 139 0.64 -3.84 -6.50
CA PRO A 139 0.57 -5.10 -5.78
C PRO A 139 1.67 -6.07 -6.26
N GLY A 140 2.45 -6.58 -5.31
CA GLY A 140 3.57 -7.48 -5.57
C GLY A 140 4.76 -6.83 -6.29
N GLY A 141 4.79 -5.50 -6.43
CA GLY A 141 5.88 -4.78 -7.08
C GLY A 141 5.96 -4.99 -8.60
N LEU A 142 4.92 -5.54 -9.22
CA LEU A 142 4.92 -5.91 -10.63
C LEU A 142 3.96 -5.06 -11.45
N ALA A 143 4.42 -4.58 -12.60
CA ALA A 143 3.61 -3.85 -13.57
C ALA A 143 4.00 -4.26 -15.00
N SER A 144 3.11 -4.02 -15.96
CA SER A 144 3.45 -4.08 -17.38
C SER A 144 3.83 -2.70 -17.89
N TRP A 145 4.72 -2.62 -18.88
CA TRP A 145 5.16 -1.35 -19.46
C TRP A 145 4.00 -0.47 -20.00
N PRO A 146 2.98 -1.03 -20.70
CA PRO A 146 1.80 -0.24 -21.10
C PRO A 146 1.03 0.35 -19.92
N LEU A 147 0.93 -0.37 -18.79
CA LEU A 147 0.27 0.14 -17.59
C LEU A 147 1.02 1.33 -17.01
N LEU A 148 2.35 1.27 -16.98
CA LEU A 148 3.21 2.37 -16.51
C LEU A 148 3.04 3.62 -17.38
N ARG A 149 3.07 3.47 -18.72
CA ARG A 149 2.78 4.57 -19.66
C ARG A 149 1.42 5.20 -19.39
N GLN A 150 0.40 4.38 -19.16
CA GLN A 150 -0.95 4.87 -18.86
C GLN A 150 -1.00 5.59 -17.50
N MET A 151 -0.29 5.13 -16.48
CA MET A 151 -0.17 5.85 -15.19
C MET A 151 0.43 7.24 -15.37
N GLN A 152 1.49 7.36 -16.16
CA GLN A 152 2.09 8.65 -16.49
C GLN A 152 1.08 9.56 -17.21
N ALA A 153 0.41 9.06 -18.25
CA ALA A 153 -0.60 9.82 -18.98
C ALA A 153 -1.80 10.24 -18.10
N LEU A 154 -2.09 9.46 -17.05
CA LEU A 154 -3.14 9.77 -16.08
C LEU A 154 -2.65 10.69 -14.95
N GLY A 155 -1.39 11.13 -14.92
CA GLY A 155 -0.87 12.04 -13.90
C GLY A 155 -0.66 11.39 -12.52
N VAL A 156 -0.26 10.12 -12.47
CA VAL A 156 0.22 9.49 -11.24
C VAL A 156 1.53 10.15 -10.81
N GLY A 157 1.66 10.48 -9.52
CA GLY A 157 2.81 11.22 -9.00
C GLY A 157 3.96 10.34 -8.55
N ALA A 158 3.66 9.18 -7.96
CA ALA A 158 4.68 8.24 -7.50
C ALA A 158 4.13 6.81 -7.46
N LEU A 159 5.02 5.85 -7.68
CA LEU A 159 4.74 4.42 -7.59
C LEU A 159 5.40 3.82 -6.34
N THR A 160 4.68 2.97 -5.61
CA THR A 160 5.21 2.24 -4.44
C THR A 160 4.94 0.74 -4.58
N GLY A 161 5.40 -0.05 -3.60
CA GLY A 161 5.13 -1.49 -3.53
C GLY A 161 6.21 -2.36 -4.20
N VAL A 162 7.31 -1.74 -4.63
CA VAL A 162 8.50 -2.39 -5.18
C VAL A 162 9.58 -2.42 -4.11
N PRO A 163 10.24 -3.56 -3.80
CA PRO A 163 11.35 -3.59 -2.87
C PRO A 163 12.60 -2.90 -3.44
N GLY A 164 13.36 -2.20 -2.61
CA GLY A 164 14.59 -1.50 -3.03
C GLY A 164 15.05 -0.47 -2.01
N GLN A 165 16.23 0.12 -2.21
CA GLN A 165 16.82 1.05 -1.24
C GLN A 165 16.67 2.53 -1.60
N HIS A 166 16.65 2.87 -2.88
CA HIS A 166 16.67 4.26 -3.35
C HIS A 166 15.62 4.47 -4.45
N GLY A 167 15.02 5.66 -4.47
CA GLY A 167 14.09 6.06 -5.53
C GLY A 167 14.75 6.09 -6.90
N PHE A 168 14.00 5.75 -7.95
CA PHE A 168 14.49 5.70 -9.32
C PHE A 168 13.38 6.04 -10.33
N LEU A 169 13.79 6.41 -11.54
CA LEU A 169 12.89 6.56 -12.69
C LEU A 169 12.91 5.24 -13.50
N PRO A 170 11.75 4.59 -13.72
CA PRO A 170 11.70 3.36 -14.51
C PRO A 170 12.17 3.58 -15.94
N CYS A 171 13.01 2.67 -16.43
CA CYS A 171 13.37 2.62 -17.85
C CYS A 171 13.15 1.21 -18.43
N HIS A 172 12.82 1.13 -19.71
CA HIS A 172 12.74 -0.14 -20.44
C HIS A 172 13.06 0.10 -21.91
N HIS A 173 14.03 -0.63 -22.47
CA HIS A 173 14.47 -0.47 -23.88
C HIS A 173 14.69 0.99 -24.30
N ALA A 174 15.45 1.75 -23.50
CA ALA A 174 15.76 3.18 -23.69
C ALA A 174 14.55 4.14 -23.61
N GLU A 175 13.35 3.65 -23.29
CA GLU A 175 12.22 4.50 -22.95
C GLU A 175 12.21 4.80 -21.46
N LEU A 176 12.05 6.08 -21.12
CA LEU A 176 12.03 6.57 -19.75
C LEU A 176 10.60 6.88 -19.31
N LEU A 177 10.28 6.51 -18.07
CA LEU A 177 9.06 6.91 -17.39
C LEU A 177 9.39 8.04 -16.40
N ALA A 178 8.67 9.15 -16.49
CA ALA A 178 8.84 10.31 -15.63
C ALA A 178 8.20 10.14 -14.23
N VAL A 179 7.49 9.03 -14.00
CA VAL A 179 6.86 8.75 -12.70
C VAL A 179 7.87 8.01 -11.81
N PRO A 180 8.34 8.61 -10.71
CA PRO A 180 9.31 7.98 -9.82
C PRO A 180 8.72 6.76 -9.11
N VAL A 181 9.55 5.74 -8.94
CA VAL A 181 9.30 4.63 -8.02
C VAL A 181 9.97 4.96 -6.69
N LEU A 182 9.20 4.83 -5.61
CA LEU A 182 9.60 4.96 -4.22
C LEU A 182 9.57 3.56 -3.58
N PRO A 183 10.72 2.88 -3.51
CA PRO A 183 10.76 1.49 -3.08
C PRO A 183 10.46 1.33 -1.58
N THR A 184 9.93 0.17 -1.21
CA THR A 184 9.83 -0.29 0.18
C THR A 184 11.21 -0.70 0.67
N SER A 185 11.90 0.20 1.37
CA SER A 185 13.27 0.01 1.84
C SER A 185 13.38 -0.65 3.21
N LEU A 186 12.32 -0.56 4.02
CA LEU A 186 12.17 -1.43 5.19
C LEU A 186 11.46 -2.72 4.78
N PRO A 187 11.78 -3.86 5.43
CA PRO A 187 11.05 -5.11 5.23
C PRO A 187 9.54 -4.89 5.34
N ASN A 188 8.77 -5.41 4.39
CA ASN A 188 7.31 -5.30 4.46
C ASN A 188 6.76 -6.15 5.61
N LEU A 189 5.68 -5.68 6.23
CA LEU A 189 5.11 -6.34 7.41
C LEU A 189 4.73 -7.79 7.12
N GLY A 190 4.16 -8.07 5.95
CA GLY A 190 3.65 -9.39 5.59
C GLY A 190 4.73 -10.47 5.49
N ASP A 191 5.91 -10.12 5.01
CA ASP A 191 7.04 -11.02 4.84
C ASP A 191 7.79 -11.23 6.15
N VAL A 192 8.00 -10.17 6.93
CA VAL A 192 8.53 -10.30 8.31
C VAL A 192 7.62 -11.21 9.12
N LEU A 193 6.30 -11.00 9.04
CA LEU A 193 5.31 -11.85 9.68
C LEU A 193 5.44 -13.32 9.34
N ARG A 194 5.70 -13.61 8.07
CA ARG A 194 5.84 -14.97 7.57
C ARG A 194 7.13 -15.59 8.08
N ALA A 195 8.23 -14.82 8.08
CA ALA A 195 9.53 -15.24 8.61
C ALA A 195 9.44 -15.56 10.12
N GLU A 196 8.77 -14.70 10.88
CA GLU A 196 8.54 -14.85 12.32
C GLU A 196 7.38 -15.80 12.67
N ARG A 197 6.91 -16.61 11.71
CA ARG A 197 5.86 -17.63 11.91
C ARG A 197 4.57 -17.09 12.54
N GLY A 198 4.22 -15.84 12.24
CA GLY A 198 3.01 -15.18 12.74
C GLY A 198 3.15 -14.55 14.13
N GLN A 199 4.35 -14.52 14.73
CA GLN A 199 4.61 -13.91 16.03
C GLN A 199 4.75 -12.39 15.92
N ALA A 200 3.87 -11.67 16.61
CA ALA A 200 3.77 -10.22 16.49
C ALA A 200 4.90 -9.46 17.16
N ASP A 201 5.26 -9.88 18.36
CA ASP A 201 6.36 -9.28 19.11
C ASP A 201 7.70 -9.44 18.38
N ALA A 202 7.96 -10.64 17.83
CA ALA A 202 9.16 -10.90 17.05
C ALA A 202 9.20 -10.02 15.79
N ALA A 203 8.08 -9.87 15.08
CA ALA A 203 8.02 -9.01 13.90
C ALA A 203 8.28 -7.53 14.22
N VAL A 204 7.75 -7.03 15.35
CA VAL A 204 8.05 -5.67 15.83
C VAL A 204 9.54 -5.53 16.13
N HIS A 205 10.13 -6.48 16.86
CA HIS A 205 11.56 -6.47 17.16
C HIS A 205 12.42 -6.47 15.89
N THR A 206 12.07 -7.30 14.90
CA THR A 206 12.78 -7.36 13.61
C THR A 206 12.68 -6.02 12.87
N LEU A 207 11.50 -5.42 12.77
CA LEU A 207 11.32 -4.11 12.13
C LEU A 207 12.09 -2.99 12.85
N LEU A 208 12.06 -2.96 14.18
CA LEU A 208 12.82 -1.98 14.98
C LEU A 208 14.34 -2.17 14.80
N SER A 209 14.80 -3.41 14.70
CA SER A 209 16.21 -3.72 14.48
C SER A 209 16.68 -3.24 13.10
N HIS A 210 15.85 -3.41 12.06
CA HIS A 210 16.13 -2.89 10.72
C HIS A 210 16.10 -1.35 10.64
N SER A 211 15.27 -0.67 11.44
CA SER A 211 15.19 0.79 11.43
C SER A 211 16.29 1.49 12.24
N ALA A 212 16.85 0.82 13.26
CA ALA A 212 17.83 1.43 14.16
C ALA A 212 19.11 1.96 13.47
N GLY A 213 19.48 1.39 12.32
CA GLY A 213 20.67 1.74 11.54
C GLY A 213 20.40 2.57 10.28
N LEU A 214 19.20 3.13 10.10
CA LEU A 214 18.87 3.86 8.88
C LEU A 214 19.77 5.09 8.70
N ALA A 215 20.48 5.14 7.57
CA ALA A 215 21.32 6.26 7.18
C ALA A 215 20.55 7.38 6.45
N GLY A 216 19.30 7.11 6.04
CA GLY A 216 18.46 8.03 5.28
C GLY A 216 16.99 7.64 5.33
N PRO A 217 16.11 8.43 4.67
CA PRO A 217 14.68 8.18 4.64
C PRO A 217 14.34 6.76 4.20
N ALA A 218 13.33 6.17 4.80
CA ALA A 218 12.89 4.83 4.48
C ALA A 218 11.37 4.75 4.29
N LEU A 219 10.91 3.71 3.62
CA LEU A 219 9.49 3.42 3.42
C LEU A 219 9.16 2.03 3.95
N CYS A 220 8.16 1.96 4.83
CA CYS A 220 7.64 0.71 5.36
C CYS A 220 6.21 0.47 4.84
N TRP A 221 5.97 -0.71 4.28
CA TRP A 221 4.65 -1.13 3.82
C TRP A 221 3.95 -2.01 4.87
N LEU A 222 2.77 -1.54 5.29
CA LEU A 222 1.89 -2.12 6.29
C LEU A 222 0.50 -2.45 5.68
N ASP A 223 -0.18 -3.41 6.30
CA ASP A 223 -1.53 -3.87 5.90
C ASP A 223 -2.53 -3.54 7.00
N ALA A 224 -3.52 -2.70 6.68
CA ALA A 224 -4.44 -2.14 7.66
C ALA A 224 -5.22 -3.24 8.39
N GLU A 225 -5.67 -4.28 7.70
CA GLU A 225 -6.42 -5.40 8.27
C GLU A 225 -5.66 -6.10 9.39
N ARG A 226 -4.33 -6.21 9.28
CA ARG A 226 -3.49 -6.74 10.34
C ARG A 226 -3.33 -5.73 11.48
N ILE A 227 -2.80 -4.55 11.18
CA ILE A 227 -2.39 -3.57 12.20
C ILE A 227 -3.56 -2.89 12.92
N GLY A 228 -4.74 -2.79 12.30
CA GLY A 228 -5.98 -2.37 12.95
C GLY A 228 -6.82 -3.53 13.49
N GLY A 229 -6.39 -4.76 13.24
CA GLY A 229 -7.06 -5.98 13.65
C GLY A 229 -6.37 -6.61 14.86
N ALA A 230 -5.79 -7.78 14.64
CA ALA A 230 -5.20 -8.58 15.71
C ALA A 230 -3.87 -8.03 16.25
N TRP A 231 -3.27 -7.04 15.57
CA TRP A 231 -1.92 -6.52 15.84
C TRP A 231 -1.93 -5.06 16.31
N GLN A 232 -3.05 -4.60 16.88
CA GLN A 232 -3.22 -3.20 17.24
C GLN A 232 -2.23 -2.75 18.33
N ALA A 233 -2.00 -3.60 19.34
CA ALA A 233 -1.05 -3.30 20.41
C ALA A 233 0.40 -3.28 19.89
N GLU A 234 0.74 -4.22 19.03
CA GLU A 234 2.06 -4.36 18.42
C GLU A 234 2.34 -3.24 17.43
N PHE A 235 1.33 -2.78 16.70
CA PHE A 235 1.45 -1.59 15.86
C PHE A 235 1.70 -0.32 16.68
N ALA A 236 0.97 -0.12 17.78
CA ALA A 236 1.23 1.01 18.68
C ALA A 236 2.66 0.98 19.26
N ARG A 237 3.14 -0.21 19.64
CA ARG A 237 4.53 -0.41 20.10
C ARG A 237 5.56 -0.15 19.01
N LEU A 238 5.29 -0.53 17.76
CA LEU A 238 6.17 -0.25 16.64
C LEU A 238 6.28 1.27 16.38
N LEU A 239 5.15 1.99 16.40
CA LEU A 239 5.14 3.44 16.26
C LEU A 239 5.92 4.12 17.40
N ALA A 240 5.70 3.68 18.65
CA ALA A 240 6.44 4.18 19.80
C ALA A 240 7.94 3.90 19.68
N GLY A 241 8.32 2.68 19.32
CA GLY A 241 9.73 2.28 19.15
C GLY A 241 10.43 3.07 18.05
N TRP A 242 9.77 3.34 16.91
CA TRP A 242 10.37 4.22 15.89
C TRP A 242 10.56 5.66 16.37
N ARG A 243 9.64 6.19 17.17
CA ARG A 243 9.80 7.51 17.80
C ARG A 243 10.93 7.53 18.82
N GLU A 244 11.06 6.49 19.64
CA GLU A 244 12.15 6.32 20.60
C GLU A 244 13.52 6.23 19.91
N GLN A 245 13.57 5.64 18.71
CA GLN A 245 14.76 5.65 17.85
C GLN A 245 15.07 7.04 17.25
N GLY A 246 14.20 8.02 17.44
CA GLY A 246 14.34 9.39 16.93
C GLY A 246 13.84 9.56 15.50
N HIS A 247 13.05 8.62 14.97
CA HIS A 247 12.50 8.73 13.62
C HIS A 247 11.25 9.61 13.58
N VAL A 248 11.07 10.30 12.44
CA VAL A 248 9.84 11.04 12.12
C VAL A 248 8.97 10.18 11.23
N LEU A 249 7.74 9.90 11.67
CA LEU A 249 6.79 9.07 10.94
C LEU A 249 5.90 9.94 10.04
N CYS A 250 5.95 9.72 8.73
CA CYS A 250 5.30 10.60 7.77
C CYS A 250 4.59 9.86 6.63
N ALA A 251 3.78 10.60 5.87
CA ALA A 251 3.25 10.13 4.61
C ALA A 251 4.37 10.02 3.54
N VAL A 252 4.10 9.22 2.52
CA VAL A 252 4.94 9.15 1.31
C VAL A 252 4.96 10.51 0.65
N SER A 253 6.16 11.02 0.38
CA SER A 253 6.40 12.31 -0.25
C SER A 253 7.74 12.29 -0.96
N ASP A 254 8.00 13.32 -1.77
CA ASP A 254 9.29 13.50 -2.47
C ASP A 254 10.48 13.60 -1.51
N SER A 255 10.26 13.82 -0.21
CA SER A 255 11.33 13.78 0.78
C SER A 255 11.97 12.39 0.98
N LEU A 256 11.41 11.35 0.37
CA LEU A 256 12.03 10.03 0.24
C LEU A 256 13.04 9.94 -0.90
N LEU A 257 13.01 10.89 -1.83
CA LEU A 257 13.98 10.98 -2.91
C LEU A 257 15.28 11.56 -2.35
N THR A 258 16.27 10.70 -2.14
CA THR A 258 17.58 11.06 -1.58
C THR A 258 18.50 11.75 -2.59
N HIS A 259 18.14 11.71 -3.88
CA HIS A 259 18.95 12.27 -4.96
C HIS A 259 18.17 13.36 -5.71
N ALA A 260 18.85 14.48 -5.99
CA ALA A 260 18.29 15.56 -6.82
C ALA A 260 18.05 15.10 -8.27
N VAL A 261 18.88 14.18 -8.75
CA VAL A 261 18.70 13.49 -10.03
C VAL A 261 18.51 12.01 -9.72
N LEU A 262 17.35 11.47 -10.07
CA LEU A 262 17.06 10.07 -9.82
C LEU A 262 17.79 9.17 -10.82
N PRO A 263 18.38 8.05 -10.35
CA PRO A 263 18.93 7.05 -11.25
C PRO A 263 17.80 6.45 -12.09
N HIS A 264 18.17 5.94 -13.27
CA HIS A 264 17.29 5.13 -14.09
C HIS A 264 17.53 3.66 -13.78
N ALA A 265 16.45 2.89 -13.59
CA ALA A 265 16.56 1.45 -13.37
C ALA A 265 15.39 0.71 -14.03
N GLU A 266 15.64 -0.54 -14.43
CA GLU A 266 14.60 -1.41 -14.94
C GLU A 266 13.70 -1.88 -13.80
N LEU A 267 12.38 -1.73 -13.99
CA LEU A 267 11.39 -2.35 -13.13
C LEU A 267 11.11 -3.78 -13.64
N GLU A 268 10.98 -4.76 -12.75
CA GLU A 268 10.60 -6.12 -13.16
C GLU A 268 9.23 -6.12 -13.85
N ILE A 269 9.24 -6.39 -15.16
CA ILE A 269 8.04 -6.52 -15.97
C ILE A 269 7.62 -7.99 -15.95
N SER A 270 6.47 -8.29 -15.38
CA SER A 270 5.96 -9.67 -15.39
C SER A 270 5.18 -9.95 -16.68
N PRO A 271 5.65 -10.84 -17.58
CA PRO A 271 4.94 -11.15 -18.81
C PRO A 271 3.59 -11.86 -18.56
N ARG A 272 3.47 -12.59 -17.44
CA ARG A 272 2.19 -13.19 -17.00
C ARG A 272 1.19 -12.14 -16.54
N LEU A 273 1.65 -11.04 -15.92
CA LEU A 273 0.81 -9.89 -15.64
C LEU A 273 0.51 -9.12 -16.93
N ALA A 274 1.47 -8.93 -17.85
CA ALA A 274 1.19 -8.31 -19.15
C ALA A 274 0.09 -9.04 -19.95
N LEU A 275 0.07 -10.39 -19.95
CA LEU A 275 -1.00 -11.19 -20.56
C LEU A 275 -2.34 -11.08 -19.83
N ARG A 276 -2.33 -10.99 -18.49
CA ARG A 276 -3.55 -10.80 -17.69
C ARG A 276 -4.06 -9.36 -17.72
N GLN A 277 -3.17 -8.38 -17.87
CA GLN A 277 -3.43 -6.94 -17.84
C GLN A 277 -3.79 -6.40 -19.22
N GLY A 278 -3.14 -6.90 -20.29
CA GLY A 278 -3.24 -6.41 -21.66
C GLY A 278 -4.38 -7.00 -22.49
N ALA A 279 -5.06 -8.07 -22.05
CA ALA A 279 -6.20 -8.63 -22.79
C ALA A 279 -7.54 -8.56 -22.06
N THR A 280 -7.58 -8.49 -20.72
CA THR A 280 -8.84 -8.66 -19.95
C THR A 280 -8.90 -7.97 -18.58
N ARG A 281 -7.87 -7.22 -18.14
CA ARG A 281 -7.89 -6.58 -16.80
C ARG A 281 -7.71 -5.07 -16.74
N PHE A 282 -7.04 -4.39 -17.68
CA PHE A 282 -6.89 -2.93 -17.59
C PHE A 282 -7.05 -2.19 -18.91
N ALA A 283 -7.42 -2.90 -19.99
CA ALA A 283 -7.89 -2.31 -21.25
C ALA A 283 -9.24 -1.63 -21.05
#